data_AF-A0AAD4Q6B7-F1
#
_entry.id   AF-A0AAD4Q6B7-F1
#
_cell.length_a   1.000
_cell.length_b   1.000
_cell.length_c   1.000
_cell.angle_alpha   90.00
_cell.angle_beta   90.00
_cell.angle_gamma   90.00
#
_symmetry.space_group_name_H-M   'P 1'
#
loop_
_entity.id
_entity.type
_entity.pdbx_description
1 polymer ?
#
loop_
_entity_poly.entity_id
_entity_poly.type
_entity_poly.pdbx_seq_one_letter_code
_entity_poly.pdbx_strand_id
1 'polypeptide(L)'
;STGTESGKTLPIALNALLDDPDRKLLTLTFSPLKHLQVTQESDFNSWYHIPTVVINEDTPREDMWWTVRHAFLSLGSGQPF
;
A
#
# COMPACT_ATOMS: atom_id res chain seq x y z
N SER A 1 1.19 -17.03 -18.66
CA SER A 1 2.15 -17.09 -17.55
C SER A 1 3.13 -15.94 -17.73
N THR A 2 3.12 -14.95 -16.86
CA THR A 2 4.04 -13.80 -16.96
C THR A 2 5.05 -13.89 -15.83
N GLY A 3 6.34 -13.94 -16.15
CA GLY A 3 7.44 -14.18 -15.22
C GLY A 3 7.55 -13.16 -14.09
N THR A 4 8.27 -13.55 -13.04
CA THR A 4 8.63 -12.74 -11.87
C THR A 4 9.59 -11.63 -12.31
N GLU A 5 9.03 -10.45 -12.64
CA GLU A 5 9.65 -9.16 -13.04
C GLU A 5 8.77 -8.42 -14.07
N SER A 6 7.70 -9.04 -14.55
CA SER A 6 6.83 -8.53 -15.61
C SER A 6 6.00 -7.26 -15.27
N GLY A 7 6.39 -6.47 -14.26
CA GLY A 7 5.77 -5.17 -13.98
C GLY A 7 4.34 -5.24 -13.49
N LYS A 8 3.93 -6.34 -12.83
CA LYS A 8 2.55 -6.52 -12.34
C LYS A 8 2.15 -5.53 -11.25
N THR A 9 3.13 -4.96 -10.55
CA THR A 9 2.93 -3.90 -9.56
C THR A 9 2.41 -2.62 -10.22
N LEU A 10 2.84 -2.31 -11.45
CA LEU A 10 2.48 -1.06 -12.13
C LEU A 10 0.98 -0.97 -12.46
N PRO A 11 0.31 -1.98 -13.06
CA PRO A 11 -1.14 -1.95 -13.23
C PRO A 11 -1.92 -1.79 -11.93
N ILE A 12 -1.42 -2.34 -10.81
CA ILE A 12 -2.07 -2.19 -9.50
C ILE A 12 -1.93 -0.75 -9.02
N ALA A 13 -0.71 -0.19 -9.07
CA ALA A 13 -0.45 1.19 -8.69
C ALA A 13 -1.27 2.17 -9.53
N LEU A 14 -1.36 1.94 -10.85
CA LEU A 14 -2.10 2.79 -11.77
C LEU A 14 -3.59 2.83 -11.43
N ASN A 15 -4.20 1.68 -11.11
CA ASN A 15 -5.61 1.66 -10.69
C ASN A 15 -5.83 2.47 -9.41
N ALA A 16 -4.96 2.32 -8.41
CA ALA A 16 -5.06 3.08 -7.17
C ALA A 16 -4.84 4.59 -7.34
N LEU A 17 -3.96 5.00 -8.27
CA LEU A 17 -3.69 6.42 -8.56
C LEU A 17 -4.80 7.10 -9.39
N LEU A 18 -5.56 6.32 -10.16
CA LEU A 18 -6.67 6.81 -10.97
C LEU A 18 -8.02 6.75 -10.25
N ASP A 19 -8.06 6.23 -9.02
CA ASP A 19 -9.26 6.21 -8.21
C ASP A 19 -9.71 7.63 -7.85
N ASP A 20 -11.03 7.82 -7.79
CA ASP A 20 -11.63 9.07 -7.36
C ASP A 20 -11.40 9.28 -5.84
N PRO A 21 -10.66 10.34 -5.44
CA PRO A 21 -10.35 10.59 -4.04
C PRO A 21 -11.59 10.84 -3.18
N ASP A 22 -12.69 11.36 -3.75
CA ASP A 22 -13.93 11.63 -3.00
C ASP A 22 -14.65 10.34 -2.59
N ARG A 23 -14.38 9.25 -3.30
CA ARG A 23 -14.96 7.93 -3.02
C ARG A 23 -14.20 7.16 -1.93
N LYS A 24 -13.01 7.64 -1.52
CA LYS A 24 -12.19 7.05 -0.45
C LYS A 24 -12.01 5.53 -0.61
N LEU A 25 -11.69 5.11 -1.83
CA LEU A 25 -11.53 3.68 -2.16
C LEU A 25 -10.25 3.12 -1.55
N LEU A 26 -10.26 1.81 -1.28
CA LEU A 26 -9.12 1.06 -0.77
C LEU A 26 -8.77 -0.07 -1.73
N THR A 27 -7.50 -0.17 -2.11
CA THR A 27 -6.98 -1.30 -2.86
C THR A 27 -6.40 -2.33 -1.90
N LEU A 28 -6.85 -3.58 -2.00
CA LEU A 28 -6.34 -4.71 -1.22
C LEU A 28 -5.54 -5.64 -2.14
N THR A 29 -4.29 -5.88 -1.79
CA THR A 29 -3.41 -6.84 -2.48
C THR A 29 -3.14 -8.04 -1.60
N PHE A 30 -3.19 -9.24 -2.19
CA PHE A 30 -2.91 -10.48 -1.50
C PHE A 30 -1.64 -11.10 -2.07
N SER A 31 -0.65 -11.28 -1.20
CA SER A 31 0.62 -11.93 -1.55
C SER A 31 0.86 -13.13 -0.63
N PRO A 32 1.17 -14.31 -1.19
CA PRO A 32 1.32 -15.55 -0.41
C PRO A 32 2.63 -15.60 0.40
N LEU A 33 3.57 -14.69 0.14
CA LEU A 33 4.89 -14.69 0.76
C LEU A 33 5.16 -13.33 1.43
N LYS A 34 5.59 -13.36 2.69
CA LYS A 34 5.91 -12.14 3.46
C LYS A 34 6.91 -11.22 2.76
N HIS A 35 7.98 -11.77 2.19
CA HIS A 35 8.99 -10.95 1.52
C HIS A 35 8.41 -10.18 0.33
N LEU A 36 7.45 -10.76 -0.39
CA LEU A 36 6.75 -10.06 -1.48
C LEU A 36 5.89 -8.91 -0.95
N GLN A 37 5.24 -9.09 0.21
CA GLN A 37 4.48 -8.01 0.86
C GLN A 37 5.38 -6.83 1.24
N VAL A 38 6.57 -7.11 1.79
CA VAL A 38 7.55 -6.07 2.16
C VAL A 38 8.06 -5.34 0.92
N THR A 39 8.44 -6.06 -0.14
CA THR A 39 8.88 -5.43 -1.39
C THR A 39 7.78 -4.58 -2.01
N GLN A 40 6.55 -5.11 -2.08
CA GLN A 40 5.42 -4.37 -2.66
C GLN A 40 5.06 -3.13 -1.86
N GLU A 41 5.03 -3.20 -0.52
CA GLU A 41 4.77 -2.02 0.32
C GLU A 41 5.84 -0.95 0.12
N SER A 42 7.12 -1.35 0.10
CA SER A 42 8.23 -0.44 -0.19
C SER A 42 8.07 0.23 -1.56
N ASP A 43 7.71 -0.52 -2.60
CA ASP A 43 7.48 0.01 -3.95
C ASP A 43 6.30 0.98 -3.96
N PHE A 44 5.15 0.60 -3.41
CA PHE A 44 3.96 1.45 -3.35
C PHE A 44 4.22 2.75 -2.59
N ASN A 45 4.86 2.66 -1.43
CA ASN A 45 5.14 3.79 -0.56
C ASN A 45 6.22 4.71 -1.14
N SER A 46 7.35 4.14 -1.57
CA SER A 46 8.54 4.93 -1.94
C SER A 46 8.56 5.35 -3.40
N TRP A 47 8.08 4.52 -4.33
CA TRP A 47 8.14 4.80 -5.77
C TRP A 47 6.86 5.42 -6.30
N TYR A 48 5.71 4.95 -5.82
CA TYR A 48 4.40 5.43 -6.29
C TYR A 48 3.74 6.42 -5.34
N HIS A 49 4.32 6.65 -4.16
CA HIS A 49 3.77 7.53 -3.12
C HIS A 49 2.33 7.19 -2.71
N ILE A 50 1.99 5.90 -2.75
CA ILE A 50 0.70 5.36 -2.32
C ILE A 50 0.83 4.90 -0.87
N PRO A 51 0.16 5.56 0.09
CA PRO A 51 0.21 5.15 1.49
C PRO A 51 -0.28 3.71 1.65
N THR A 52 0.61 2.81 2.08
CA THR A 52 0.35 1.36 2.12
C THR A 52 0.73 0.82 3.50
N VAL A 53 -0.02 -0.18 3.97
CA VAL A 53 0.28 -0.92 5.21
C VAL A 53 0.23 -2.42 4.93
N VAL A 54 1.20 -3.16 5.47
CA VAL A 54 1.22 -4.63 5.41
C VAL A 54 0.58 -5.19 6.67
N ILE A 55 -0.32 -6.16 6.46
CA ILE A 55 -1.01 -6.88 7.53
C ILE A 55 -0.70 -8.37 7.39
N ASN A 56 -0.08 -8.97 8.40
CA ASN A 56 0.23 -10.39 8.47
C ASN A 56 0.34 -10.86 9.93
N GLU A 57 0.87 -12.05 10.19
CA GLU A 57 0.96 -12.61 11.54
C GLU A 57 1.92 -11.86 12.47
N ASP A 58 2.81 -11.02 11.94
CA ASP A 58 3.72 -10.17 12.72
C ASP A 58 3.07 -8.82 13.07
N THR A 59 1.87 -8.52 12.54
CA THR A 59 1.17 -7.26 12.82
C THR A 59 0.70 -7.21 14.28
N PRO A 60 1.12 -6.19 15.05
CA PRO A 60 0.67 -6.01 16.43
C PRO A 60 -0.86 -5.86 16.50
N ARG A 61 -1.46 -6.41 17.55
CA ARG A 61 -2.93 -6.46 17.72
C ARG A 61 -3.49 -5.26 18.48
N GLU A 62 -2.62 -4.43 19.04
CA GLU A 62 -2.99 -3.31 19.88
C GLU A 62 -3.59 -2.16 19.04
N ASP A 63 -4.72 -1.62 19.48
CA ASP A 63 -5.42 -0.50 18.83
C ASP A 63 -4.53 0.73 18.62
N MET A 64 -3.57 0.93 19.51
CA MET A 64 -2.59 2.02 19.43
C MET A 64 -1.74 1.93 18.16
N TRP A 65 -1.39 0.72 17.72
CA TRP A 65 -0.62 0.52 16.49
C TRP A 65 -1.40 1.03 15.27
N TRP A 66 -2.69 0.71 15.17
CA TRP A 66 -3.58 1.19 14.11
C TRP A 66 -3.80 2.70 14.15
N THR A 67 -3.90 3.27 15.35
CA THR A 67 -4.08 4.73 15.53
C THR A 67 -2.88 5.51 14.99
N VAL A 68 -1.66 5.06 15.33
CA VAL A 68 -0.41 5.68 14.82
C VAL A 68 -0.30 5.50 13.31
N ARG A 69 -0.65 4.33 12.77
CA ARG A 69 -0.60 4.08 11.32
C ARG A 69 -1.63 4.90 10.55
N HIS A 70 -2.85 5.06 11.08
CA HIS A 70 -3.88 5.89 10.46
C HIS A 70 -3.42 7.35 10.36
N ALA A 71 -2.76 7.88 11.39
CA ALA A 71 -2.19 9.23 11.35
C ALA A 71 -1.12 9.35 10.26
N PHE A 72 -0.20 8.39 10.14
CA PHE A 72 0.81 8.36 9.08
C PHE A 72 0.19 8.34 7.67
N LEU A 73 -0.78 7.46 7.44
CA LEU A 73 -1.48 7.34 6.15
C LEU A 73 -2.27 8.61 5.80
N SER A 74 -2.83 9.28 6.80
CA SER A 74 -3.60 10.53 6.61
C SER A 74 -2.71 11.74 6.32
N LEU A 75 -1.53 11.83 6.95
CA LEU A 75 -0.62 12.98 6.83
C LEU A 75 0.19 12.99 5.53
N GLY A 76 0.42 11.82 4.91
CA GLY A 76 1.09 11.71 3.60
C GLY A 76 0.27 12.24 2.42
N SER A 77 -1.02 12.51 2.60
CA SER A 77 -1.95 12.98 1.55
C SER A 77 -1.99 14.50 1.37
N GLY A 78 -1.24 15.27 2.18
CA GLY A 78 -1.40 16.72 2.32
C GLY A 78 -0.24 17.60 1.80
N GLN A 79 0.72 17.07 1.03
CA GLN A 79 1.71 17.91 0.36
C GLN A 79 1.24 18.17 -1.09
N PRO A 80 0.77 19.40 -1.42
CA PRO A 80 0.62 19.79 -2.81
C PRO A 80 2.02 19.92 -3.44
N PHE A 81 2.09 19.62 -4.74
CA PHE A 81 3.28 19.81 -5.58
C PHE A 81 3.91 21.20 -5.43
#